data_AF-A0A9D9SNJ5-F1
#
_entry.id   AF-A0A9D9SNJ5-F1
#
_cell.length_a   1.000
_cell.length_b   1.000
_cell.length_c   1.000
_cell.angle_alpha   90.00
_cell.angle_beta   90.00
_cell.angle_gamma   90.00
#
_symmetry.space_group_name_H-M   'P 1'
#
loop_
_entity.id
_entity.type
_entity.pdbx_description
1 polymer ?
#
loop_
_entity_poly.entity_id
_entity_poly.type
_entity_poly.pdbx_seq_one_letter_code
_entity_poly.pdbx_strand_id
1 'polypeptide(L)'
;MTTATGKGGKYRYYKCNTRIGQRIGACSTPAVPMAKLDRAVLSALADKVLTPERLKEMLRELKARLKKAQSGQDDQARVLQRELAELELATNRLYEAVEKGVLPMDDTLTTRAQKLKGRRDALMIALASVRRSKEMPIAALNAAHVEAFGAALRSRLQEGSGSFPKRYLRQFVSDIRCDGKHVTMSGRKDALLTAALEKKMGTARVPTSSLSWLLDLGSNQGPTD
;
A
#
# COMPACT_ATOMS: atom_id res chain seq x y z
N MET A 1 -4.79 -22.29 -9.41
CA MET A 1 -4.82 -23.76 -9.19
C MET A 1 -5.99 -24.09 -8.28
N THR A 2 -6.52 -25.31 -8.38
CA THR A 2 -7.67 -25.79 -7.59
C THR A 2 -7.24 -26.98 -6.73
N THR A 3 -7.81 -27.12 -5.54
CA THR A 3 -7.53 -28.24 -4.63
C THR A 3 -8.31 -29.47 -5.06
N ALA A 4 -7.64 -30.63 -5.12
CA ALA A 4 -8.26 -31.92 -5.41
C ALA A 4 -7.84 -32.96 -4.37
N THR A 5 -8.72 -33.91 -4.09
CA THR A 5 -8.49 -35.02 -3.16
C THR A 5 -8.38 -36.35 -3.89
N GLY A 6 -7.71 -37.33 -3.25
CA GLY A 6 -7.61 -38.71 -3.73
C GLY A 6 -7.67 -39.70 -2.57
N LYS A 7 -8.08 -40.95 -2.85
CA LYS A 7 -8.25 -42.04 -1.87
C LYS A 7 -9.05 -41.61 -0.63
N GLY A 8 -10.31 -41.18 -0.85
CA GLY A 8 -11.22 -40.77 0.24
C GLY A 8 -10.79 -39.53 1.01
N GLY A 9 -9.96 -38.65 0.42
CA GLY A 9 -9.46 -37.44 1.09
C GLY A 9 -8.11 -37.60 1.79
N LYS A 10 -7.55 -38.82 1.82
CA LYS A 10 -6.22 -39.11 2.41
C LYS A 10 -5.10 -38.33 1.71
N TYR A 11 -5.19 -38.15 0.40
CA TYR A 11 -4.23 -37.38 -0.37
C TYR A 11 -4.84 -36.07 -0.87
N ARG A 12 -4.08 -34.99 -0.78
CA ARG A 12 -4.47 -33.65 -1.24
C ARG A 12 -3.45 -33.13 -2.25
N TYR A 13 -3.95 -32.56 -3.33
CA TYR A 13 -3.15 -32.07 -4.45
C TYR A 13 -3.59 -30.68 -4.89
N TYR A 14 -2.64 -29.90 -5.39
CA TYR A 14 -2.92 -28.75 -6.22
C TYR A 14 -2.93 -29.19 -7.69
N LYS A 15 -3.98 -28.83 -8.42
CA LYS A 15 -4.12 -29.10 -9.85
C LYS A 15 -4.37 -27.80 -10.62
N CYS A 16 -3.93 -27.74 -11.88
CA CYS A 16 -4.29 -26.62 -12.74
C CYS A 16 -5.80 -26.62 -13.01
N ASN A 17 -6.43 -25.45 -12.95
CA ASN A 17 -7.87 -25.33 -13.17
C ASN A 17 -8.23 -25.70 -14.62
N THR A 18 -7.43 -25.27 -15.59
CA THR A 18 -7.58 -25.60 -17.01
C THR A 18 -7.49 -27.11 -17.26
N ARG A 19 -6.62 -27.81 -16.53
CA ARG A 19 -6.49 -29.27 -16.62
C ARG A 19 -7.73 -30.00 -16.09
N ILE A 20 -8.37 -29.47 -15.06
CA ILE A 20 -9.60 -30.04 -14.47
C ILE A 20 -10.82 -29.72 -15.34
N GLY A 21 -10.97 -28.46 -15.75
CA GLY A 21 -12.20 -27.97 -16.36
C GLY A 21 -12.31 -28.17 -17.88
N GLN A 22 -11.19 -28.38 -18.59
CA GLN A 22 -11.21 -28.52 -20.06
C GLN A 22 -10.81 -29.92 -20.52
N ARG A 23 -9.51 -30.24 -20.45
CA ARG A 23 -8.97 -31.56 -20.82
C ARG A 23 -7.63 -31.82 -20.15
N ILE A 24 -7.30 -33.09 -19.95
CA ILE A 24 -6.05 -33.53 -19.28
C ILE A 24 -4.79 -32.95 -19.95
N GLY A 25 -4.80 -32.77 -21.27
CA GLY A 25 -3.69 -32.20 -22.05
C GLY A 25 -3.72 -30.67 -22.25
N ALA A 26 -4.70 -29.95 -21.73
CA ALA A 26 -4.77 -28.48 -21.89
C ALA A 26 -3.76 -27.73 -21.01
N CYS A 27 -3.13 -28.42 -20.06
CA CYS A 27 -2.07 -27.87 -19.24
C CYS A 27 -1.07 -28.98 -18.89
N SER A 28 0.20 -28.71 -19.18
CA SER A 28 1.33 -29.62 -18.95
C SER A 28 1.70 -29.76 -17.47
N THR A 29 1.25 -28.84 -16.61
CA THR A 29 1.58 -28.85 -15.18
C THR A 29 1.01 -30.12 -14.51
N PRO A 30 1.86 -30.94 -13.85
CA PRO A 30 1.42 -32.12 -13.12
C PRO A 30 0.63 -31.75 -11.87
N ALA A 31 -0.11 -32.73 -11.33
CA ALA A 31 -0.71 -32.59 -10.00
C ALA A 31 0.40 -32.59 -8.94
N VAL A 32 0.45 -31.56 -8.11
CA VAL A 32 1.50 -31.40 -7.09
C VAL A 32 0.94 -31.75 -5.72
N PRO A 33 1.58 -32.66 -4.95
CA PRO A 33 1.16 -32.94 -3.58
C PRO A 33 1.15 -31.68 -2.72
N MET A 34 0.03 -31.41 -2.04
CA MET A 34 -0.19 -30.18 -1.27
C MET A 34 0.89 -29.98 -0.21
N ALA A 35 1.19 -31.02 0.58
CA ALA A 35 2.22 -30.96 1.62
C ALA A 35 3.62 -30.63 1.06
N LYS A 36 3.95 -31.16 -0.13
CA LYS A 36 5.24 -30.91 -0.78
C LYS A 36 5.35 -29.44 -1.24
N LEU A 37 4.31 -28.92 -1.90
CA LEU A 37 4.31 -27.53 -2.38
C LEU A 37 4.28 -26.55 -1.21
N ASP A 38 3.40 -26.78 -0.24
CA ASP A 38 3.26 -25.90 0.93
C ASP A 38 4.59 -25.82 1.69
N ARG A 39 5.24 -26.97 1.97
CA ARG A 39 6.56 -26.98 2.63
C ARG A 39 7.62 -26.24 1.80
N ALA A 40 7.65 -26.44 0.48
CA ALA A 40 8.61 -25.77 -0.40
C ALA A 40 8.41 -24.25 -0.41
N VAL A 41 7.17 -23.77 -0.45
CA VAL A 41 6.85 -22.33 -0.42
C VAL A 41 7.22 -21.73 0.94
N LEU A 42 6.84 -22.39 2.04
CA LEU A 42 7.09 -21.89 3.39
C LEU A 42 8.58 -21.85 3.74
N SER A 43 9.33 -22.90 3.39
CA SER A 43 10.79 -22.91 3.55
C SER A 43 11.46 -21.84 2.69
N ALA A 44 11.06 -21.69 1.42
CA ALA A 44 11.59 -20.63 0.57
C ALA A 44 11.32 -19.22 1.13
N LEU A 45 10.14 -18.99 1.72
CA LEU A 45 9.83 -17.72 2.37
C LEU A 45 10.73 -17.50 3.60
N ALA A 46 10.84 -18.49 4.47
CA ALA A 46 11.68 -18.43 5.67
C ALA A 46 13.17 -18.20 5.34
N ASP A 47 13.69 -18.94 4.37
CA ASP A 47 15.13 -19.05 4.13
C ASP A 47 15.65 -18.04 3.11
N LYS A 48 14.78 -17.45 2.28
CA LYS A 48 15.18 -16.48 1.24
C LYS A 48 14.62 -15.07 1.44
N VAL A 49 13.47 -14.94 2.11
CA VAL A 49 12.80 -13.64 2.28
C VAL A 49 12.95 -13.10 3.71
N LEU A 50 12.80 -13.97 4.72
CA LEU A 50 12.86 -13.58 6.13
C LEU A 50 14.29 -13.61 6.72
N THR A 51 15.31 -13.64 5.87
CA THR A 51 16.70 -13.48 6.29
C THR A 51 16.99 -12.03 6.71
N PRO A 52 17.79 -11.80 7.76
CA PRO A 52 18.05 -10.46 8.27
C PRO A 52 18.69 -9.53 7.23
N GLU A 53 19.56 -10.04 6.37
CA GLU A 53 20.22 -9.30 5.29
C GLU A 53 19.17 -8.78 4.28
N ARG A 54 18.30 -9.67 3.81
CA ARG A 54 17.23 -9.33 2.87
C ARG A 54 16.25 -8.33 3.47
N LEU A 55 15.90 -8.49 4.74
CA LEU A 55 15.00 -7.59 5.46
C LEU A 55 15.59 -6.18 5.63
N LYS A 56 16.90 -6.09 5.94
CA LYS A 56 17.62 -4.82 5.96
C LYS A 56 17.62 -4.14 4.59
N GLU A 57 17.83 -4.91 3.53
CA GLU A 57 17.84 -4.36 2.17
C GLU A 57 16.46 -3.87 1.74
N MET A 58 15.41 -4.66 2.00
CA MET A 58 14.03 -4.22 1.77
C MET A 58 13.70 -2.94 2.55
N LEU A 59 14.18 -2.83 3.80
CA LEU A 59 14.02 -1.63 4.62
C LEU A 59 14.74 -0.42 4.02
N ARG A 60 15.97 -0.60 3.53
CA ARG A 60 16.74 0.48 2.87
C ARG A 60 16.03 0.96 1.61
N GLU A 61 15.60 0.04 0.74
CA GLU A 61 14.85 0.36 -0.47
C GLU A 61 13.57 1.15 -0.15
N LEU A 62 12.81 0.72 0.87
CA LEU A 62 11.60 1.41 1.31
C LEU A 62 11.92 2.83 1.79
N LYS A 63 12.93 2.99 2.65
CA LYS A 63 13.39 4.31 3.13
C LYS A 63 13.81 5.22 1.97
N ALA A 64 14.54 4.70 0.99
CA ALA A 64 14.95 5.46 -0.18
C ALA A 64 13.76 5.91 -1.04
N ARG A 65 12.80 5.00 -1.30
CA ARG A 65 11.56 5.32 -2.03
C ARG A 65 10.75 6.40 -1.33
N LEU A 66 10.64 6.32 -0.01
CA LEU A 66 9.91 7.29 0.79
C LEU A 66 10.61 8.64 0.83
N LYS A 67 11.95 8.67 0.96
CA LYS A 67 12.72 9.91 0.87
C LYS A 67 12.52 10.60 -0.49
N LYS A 68 12.48 9.84 -1.58
CA LYS A 68 12.19 10.37 -2.93
C LYS A 68 10.75 10.89 -3.06
N ALA A 69 9.77 10.22 -2.44
CA ALA A 69 8.39 10.71 -2.40
C ALA A 69 8.30 12.00 -1.58
N GLN A 70 9.00 12.07 -0.44
CA GLN A 70 9.05 13.23 0.44
C GLN A 70 9.67 14.44 -0.26
N SER A 71 10.77 14.28 -1.02
CA SER A 71 11.36 15.39 -1.76
C SER A 71 10.39 15.99 -2.79
N GLY A 72 9.64 15.15 -3.52
CA GLY A 72 8.62 15.63 -4.45
C GLY A 72 7.46 16.36 -3.75
N GLN A 73 7.05 15.88 -2.57
CA GLN A 73 6.04 16.55 -1.74
C GLN A 73 6.57 17.87 -1.14
N ASP A 74 7.86 17.95 -0.79
CA ASP A 74 8.50 19.17 -0.31
C ASP A 74 8.53 20.23 -1.42
N ASP A 75 8.87 19.84 -2.64
CA ASP A 75 8.87 20.74 -3.80
C ASP A 75 7.45 21.23 -4.12
N GLN A 76 6.45 20.33 -4.11
CA GLN A 76 5.06 20.72 -4.30
C GLN A 76 4.58 21.68 -3.19
N ALA A 77 4.94 21.41 -1.93
CA ALA A 77 4.61 22.31 -0.82
C ALA A 77 5.26 23.69 -0.99
N ARG A 78 6.51 23.75 -1.46
CA ARG A 78 7.21 25.01 -1.74
C ARG A 78 6.53 25.83 -2.84
N VAL A 79 6.08 25.19 -3.91
CA VAL A 79 5.34 25.86 -5.00
C VAL A 79 4.05 26.47 -4.44
N LEU A 80 3.24 25.68 -3.71
CA LEU A 80 2.00 26.15 -3.10
C LEU A 80 2.23 27.30 -2.10
N GLN A 81 3.31 27.25 -1.32
CA GLN A 81 3.68 28.33 -0.40
C GLN A 81 4.06 29.63 -1.12
N ARG A 82 4.77 29.54 -2.26
CA ARG A 82 5.08 30.72 -3.08
C ARG A 82 3.83 31.33 -3.67
N GLU A 83 2.93 30.51 -4.24
CA GLU A 83 1.65 30.99 -4.78
C GLU A 83 0.80 31.67 -3.71
N LEU A 84 0.79 31.12 -2.48
CA LEU A 84 0.08 31.72 -1.36
C LEU A 84 0.68 33.10 -1.00
N ALA A 85 2.01 33.19 -0.90
CA ALA A 85 2.70 34.45 -0.59
C ALA A 85 2.47 35.52 -1.68
N GLU A 86 2.51 35.14 -2.97
CA GLU A 86 2.19 36.05 -4.07
C GLU A 86 0.75 36.54 -4.01
N LEU A 87 -0.18 35.65 -3.68
CA LEU A 87 -1.61 35.98 -3.53
C LEU A 87 -1.86 36.91 -2.34
N GLU A 88 -1.20 36.68 -1.21
CA GLU A 88 -1.25 37.56 -0.02
C GLU A 88 -0.73 38.95 -0.36
N LEU A 89 0.38 39.04 -1.09
CA LEU A 89 0.96 40.30 -1.53
C LEU A 89 0.03 41.04 -2.50
N ALA A 90 -0.59 40.34 -3.45
CA ALA A 90 -1.61 40.91 -4.34
C ALA A 90 -2.86 41.39 -3.59
N THR A 91 -3.26 40.66 -2.54
CA THR A 91 -4.40 41.02 -1.69
C THR A 91 -4.11 42.27 -0.88
N ASN A 92 -2.91 42.38 -0.29
CA ASN A 92 -2.48 43.58 0.44
C ASN A 92 -2.42 44.81 -0.47
N ARG A 93 -1.88 44.66 -1.69
CA ARG A 93 -1.88 45.76 -2.68
C ARG A 93 -3.28 46.22 -3.06
N LEU A 94 -4.24 45.30 -3.15
CA LEU A 94 -5.64 45.65 -3.39
C LEU A 94 -6.20 46.48 -2.23
N TYR A 95 -5.93 46.08 -0.98
CA TYR A 95 -6.34 46.83 0.20
C TYR A 95 -5.69 48.21 0.28
N GLU A 96 -4.38 48.33 0.02
CA GLU A 96 -3.70 49.63 -0.03
C GLU A 96 -4.29 50.58 -1.09
N ALA A 97 -4.67 50.05 -2.26
CA ALA A 97 -5.29 50.87 -3.32
C ALA A 97 -6.68 51.38 -2.93
N VAL A 98 -7.42 50.60 -2.14
CA VAL A 98 -8.69 51.02 -1.54
C VAL A 98 -8.46 52.08 -0.47
N GLU A 99 -7.48 51.90 0.43
CA GLU A 99 -7.13 52.87 1.47
C GLU A 99 -6.69 54.23 0.91
N LYS A 100 -5.95 54.22 -0.22
CA LYS A 100 -5.49 55.43 -0.91
C LYS A 100 -6.59 56.09 -1.75
N GLY A 101 -7.80 55.53 -1.80
CA GLY A 101 -8.92 56.05 -2.59
C GLY A 101 -8.74 55.97 -4.10
N VAL A 102 -7.83 55.11 -4.59
CA VAL A 102 -7.53 54.96 -6.03
C VAL A 102 -8.61 54.13 -6.73
N LEU A 103 -9.30 53.27 -6.00
CA LEU A 103 -10.36 52.39 -6.51
C LEU A 103 -11.73 52.80 -5.94
N PRO A 104 -12.80 52.80 -6.77
CA PRO A 104 -14.15 52.97 -6.27
C PRO A 104 -14.61 51.73 -5.48
N MET A 105 -15.40 51.95 -4.43
CA MET A 105 -16.04 50.87 -3.67
C MET A 105 -17.29 50.40 -4.40
N ASP A 106 -17.13 49.48 -5.35
CA ASP A 106 -18.20 48.93 -6.18
C ASP A 106 -18.31 47.40 -6.11
N ASP A 107 -19.30 46.83 -6.81
CA ASP A 107 -19.52 45.39 -6.88
C ASP A 107 -18.38 44.63 -7.58
N THR A 108 -17.56 45.33 -8.39
CA THR A 108 -16.42 44.71 -9.06
C THR A 108 -15.28 44.42 -8.07
N LEU A 109 -15.06 45.34 -7.12
CA LEU A 109 -14.10 45.19 -6.04
C LEU A 109 -14.49 44.05 -5.09
N THR A 110 -15.76 43.96 -4.70
CA THR A 110 -16.26 42.88 -3.82
C THR A 110 -16.10 41.51 -4.48
N THR A 111 -16.47 41.40 -5.77
CA THR A 111 -16.28 40.18 -6.57
C THR A 111 -14.81 39.77 -6.64
N ARG A 112 -13.91 40.74 -6.86
CA ARG A 112 -12.46 40.47 -6.93
C ARG A 112 -11.88 40.03 -5.58
N ALA A 113 -12.30 40.65 -4.48
CA ALA A 113 -11.89 40.25 -3.13
C ALA A 113 -12.37 38.83 -2.78
N GLN A 114 -13.62 38.48 -3.12
CA GLN A 114 -14.14 37.12 -2.95
C GLN A 114 -13.34 36.09 -3.76
N LYS A 115 -12.98 36.40 -5.01
CA LYS A 115 -12.16 35.52 -5.85
C LYS A 115 -10.77 35.27 -5.25
N LEU A 116 -10.11 36.31 -4.74
CA LEU A 116 -8.80 36.19 -4.06
C LEU A 116 -8.92 35.34 -2.79
N LYS A 117 -9.95 35.58 -1.97
CA LYS A 117 -10.25 34.76 -0.77
C LYS A 117 -10.46 33.29 -1.13
N GLY A 118 -11.29 33.01 -2.13
CA GLY A 118 -11.55 31.64 -2.59
C GLY A 118 -10.27 30.94 -3.08
N ARG A 119 -9.41 31.64 -3.81
CA ARG A 119 -8.12 31.10 -4.25
C ARG A 119 -7.17 30.82 -3.06
N ARG A 120 -7.12 31.71 -2.07
CA ARG A 120 -6.33 31.52 -0.85
C ARG A 120 -6.78 30.28 -0.09
N ASP A 121 -8.09 30.15 0.12
CA ASP A 121 -8.65 29.03 0.87
C ASP A 121 -8.40 27.70 0.13
N ALA A 122 -8.51 27.68 -1.21
CA ALA A 122 -8.17 26.52 -2.03
C ALA A 122 -6.68 26.13 -1.90
N LEU A 123 -5.76 27.10 -1.94
CA LEU A 123 -4.33 26.85 -1.76
C LEU A 123 -3.99 26.35 -0.35
N MET A 124 -4.65 26.87 0.69
CA MET A 124 -4.48 26.36 2.06
C MET A 124 -4.94 24.92 2.20
N ILE A 125 -6.08 24.56 1.58
CA ILE A 125 -6.57 23.17 1.56
C ILE A 125 -5.56 22.25 0.84
N ALA A 126 -5.06 22.68 -0.31
CA ALA A 126 -4.04 21.93 -1.06
C ALA A 126 -2.76 21.72 -0.23
N LEU A 127 -2.28 22.76 0.45
CA LEU A 127 -1.09 22.68 1.31
C LEU A 127 -1.32 21.74 2.51
N ALA A 128 -2.49 21.80 3.14
CA ALA A 128 -2.86 20.90 4.23
C ALA A 128 -2.95 19.43 3.78
N SER A 129 -3.40 19.18 2.55
CA SER A 129 -3.39 17.84 1.94
C SER A 129 -1.97 17.30 1.78
N VAL A 130 -1.06 18.10 1.22
CA VAL A 130 0.35 17.72 1.05
C VAL A 130 1.03 17.46 2.40
N ARG A 131 0.74 18.26 3.44
CA ARG A 131 1.30 18.06 4.78
C ARG A 131 0.82 16.78 5.46
N ARG A 132 -0.47 16.45 5.39
CA ARG A 132 -1.01 15.19 5.96
C ARG A 132 -0.36 13.95 5.34
N SER A 133 -0.01 14.01 4.05
CA SER A 133 0.66 12.88 3.39
C SER A 133 2.07 12.57 3.92
N LYS A 134 2.69 13.48 4.70
CA LYS A 134 4.03 13.31 5.28
C LYS A 134 4.06 12.54 6.60
N GLU A 135 2.93 12.35 7.27
CA GLU A 135 2.88 11.84 8.66
C GLU A 135 3.06 10.31 8.79
N MET A 136 3.40 9.58 7.72
CA MET A 136 3.75 8.17 7.83
C MET A 136 4.97 8.02 8.77
N PRO A 137 4.87 7.25 9.88
CA PRO A 137 5.91 7.18 10.91
C PRO A 137 7.06 6.26 10.48
N ILE A 138 7.83 6.72 9.50
CA ILE A 138 8.95 5.99 8.89
C ILE A 138 10.17 6.00 9.81
N ALA A 139 10.29 7.06 10.63
CA ALA A 139 11.32 7.18 11.66
C ALA A 139 11.25 6.08 12.73
N ALA A 140 10.08 5.44 12.92
CA ALA A 140 9.92 4.37 13.90
C ALA A 140 10.52 3.02 13.45
N LEU A 141 10.89 2.86 12.16
CA LEU A 141 11.41 1.61 11.63
C LEU A 141 12.94 1.54 11.73
N ASN A 142 13.43 0.85 12.75
CA ASN A 142 14.84 0.48 12.90
C ASN A 142 15.07 -0.96 12.41
N ALA A 143 16.34 -1.32 12.19
CA ALA A 143 16.70 -2.66 11.71
C ALA A 143 16.32 -3.76 12.73
N ALA A 144 16.49 -3.48 14.02
CA ALA A 144 16.20 -4.43 15.10
C ALA A 144 14.73 -4.88 15.13
N HIS A 145 13.78 -3.97 14.88
CA HIS A 145 12.35 -4.31 14.82
C HIS A 145 12.05 -5.27 13.67
N VAL A 146 12.66 -5.05 12.50
CA VAL A 146 12.43 -5.89 11.32
C VAL A 146 13.09 -7.26 11.50
N GLU A 147 14.26 -7.32 12.12
CA GLU A 147 14.93 -8.59 12.46
C GLU A 147 14.12 -9.41 13.46
N ALA A 148 13.66 -8.79 14.55
CA ALA A 148 12.81 -9.44 15.55
C ALA A 148 11.51 -9.96 14.93
N PHE A 149 10.88 -9.17 14.04
CA PHE A 149 9.71 -9.59 13.28
C PHE A 149 10.01 -10.79 12.37
N GLY A 150 11.13 -10.77 11.65
CA GLY A 150 11.55 -11.86 10.76
C GLY A 150 11.79 -13.15 11.53
N ALA A 151 12.48 -13.09 12.67
CA ALA A 151 12.75 -14.24 13.53
C ALA A 151 11.46 -14.85 14.10
N ALA A 152 10.56 -14.01 14.64
CA ALA A 152 9.29 -14.47 15.18
C ALA A 152 8.37 -15.07 14.10
N LEU A 153 8.33 -14.48 12.89
CA LEU A 153 7.57 -15.04 11.79
C LEU A 153 8.17 -16.37 11.32
N ARG A 154 9.50 -16.50 11.29
CA ARG A 154 10.19 -17.74 10.92
C ARG A 154 9.85 -18.90 11.86
N SER A 155 9.92 -18.69 13.17
CA SER A 155 9.55 -19.71 14.17
C SER A 155 8.08 -20.12 14.00
N ARG A 156 7.16 -19.15 13.85
CA ARG A 156 5.74 -19.47 13.65
C ARG A 156 5.44 -20.22 12.34
N LEU A 157 6.19 -19.98 11.27
CA LEU A 157 6.03 -20.73 10.01
C LEU A 157 6.56 -22.17 10.11
N GLN A 158 7.50 -22.44 11.02
CA GLN A 158 8.06 -23.77 11.28
C GLN A 158 7.22 -24.56 12.28
N GLU A 159 6.67 -23.91 13.31
CA GLU A 159 5.82 -24.51 14.36
C GLU A 159 4.36 -24.68 13.91
N GLY A 160 3.89 -23.82 13.01
CA GLY A 160 2.48 -23.69 12.67
C GLY A 160 1.93 -24.90 11.92
N SER A 161 1.18 -25.76 12.62
CA SER A 161 0.25 -26.71 11.98
C SER A 161 -1.06 -26.00 11.57
N GLY A 162 -1.61 -26.34 10.39
CA GLY A 162 -2.96 -25.93 9.99
C GLY A 162 -3.07 -24.71 9.07
N SER A 163 -4.06 -23.83 9.31
CA SER A 163 -4.43 -22.70 8.42
C SER A 163 -3.56 -21.44 8.59
N PHE A 164 -2.74 -21.42 9.64
CA PHE A 164 -1.91 -20.28 10.03
C PHE A 164 -0.92 -19.83 8.91
N PRO A 165 -0.16 -20.73 8.26
CA PRO A 165 0.79 -20.32 7.23
C PRO A 165 0.10 -19.75 5.99
N LYS A 166 -1.08 -20.28 5.65
CA LYS A 166 -1.87 -19.85 4.48
C LYS A 166 -2.39 -18.42 4.60
N ARG A 167 -2.74 -18.00 5.82
CA ARG A 167 -3.25 -16.65 6.10
C ARG A 167 -2.15 -15.60 5.95
N TYR A 168 -0.95 -15.88 6.46
CA TYR A 168 0.20 -14.98 6.33
C TYR A 168 0.76 -14.94 4.90
N LEU A 169 0.77 -16.06 4.18
CA LEU A 169 1.15 -16.07 2.77
C LEU A 169 0.27 -15.11 1.96
N ARG A 170 -1.05 -15.09 2.16
CA ARG A 170 -1.95 -14.15 1.46
C ARG A 170 -1.65 -12.67 1.73
N GLN A 171 -1.00 -12.35 2.85
CA GLN A 171 -0.70 -10.97 3.21
C GLN A 171 0.55 -10.45 2.48
N PHE A 172 1.53 -11.32 2.23
CA PHE A 172 2.84 -10.90 1.69
C PHE A 172 3.10 -11.38 0.27
N VAL A 173 2.50 -12.51 -0.11
CA VAL A 173 2.69 -13.16 -1.40
C VAL A 173 1.52 -12.79 -2.31
N SER A 174 1.84 -12.12 -3.41
CA SER A 174 0.86 -11.73 -4.43
C SER A 174 0.57 -12.89 -5.38
N ASP A 175 1.59 -13.67 -5.74
CA ASP A 175 1.43 -14.75 -6.71
C ASP A 175 2.42 -15.89 -6.46
N ILE A 176 1.96 -17.12 -6.71
CA ILE A 176 2.77 -18.34 -6.69
C ILE A 176 2.52 -19.09 -7.99
N ARG A 177 3.54 -19.13 -8.84
CA ARG A 177 3.50 -19.84 -10.11
C ARG A 177 4.23 -21.16 -10.01
N CYS A 178 3.64 -22.22 -10.54
CA CYS A 178 4.25 -23.53 -10.61
C CYS A 178 4.24 -24.02 -12.06
N ASP A 179 5.42 -24.26 -12.60
CA ASP A 179 5.63 -24.77 -13.96
C ASP A 179 6.02 -26.27 -13.95
N GLY A 180 5.49 -27.01 -12.98
CA GLY A 180 5.73 -28.44 -12.78
C GLY A 180 7.11 -28.81 -12.22
N LYS A 181 8.18 -28.11 -12.60
CA LYS A 181 9.54 -28.30 -12.06
C LYS A 181 9.98 -27.17 -11.15
N HIS A 182 9.54 -25.94 -11.43
CA HIS A 182 9.93 -24.75 -10.70
C HIS A 182 8.72 -24.09 -10.03
N VAL A 183 8.98 -23.47 -8.88
CA VAL A 183 8.00 -22.66 -8.15
C VAL A 183 8.58 -21.26 -8.01
N THR A 184 7.85 -20.27 -8.50
CA THR A 184 8.22 -18.85 -8.41
C THR A 184 7.22 -18.15 -7.51
N MET A 185 7.72 -17.37 -6.56
CA MET A 185 6.92 -16.62 -5.61
C MET A 185 7.21 -15.13 -5.77
N SER A 186 6.15 -14.32 -5.90
CA SER A 186 6.24 -12.86 -5.93
C SER A 186 5.39 -12.26 -4.83
N GLY A 187 5.76 -11.08 -4.35
CA GLY A 187 5.13 -10.47 -3.19
C GLY A 187 5.44 -8.99 -3.03
N ARG A 188 4.73 -8.38 -2.09
CA ARG A 188 4.78 -6.94 -1.80
C ARG A 188 5.73 -6.66 -0.63
N LYS A 189 6.88 -6.04 -0.93
CA LYS A 189 7.90 -5.66 0.07
C LYS A 189 7.36 -4.67 1.11
N ASP A 190 6.54 -3.72 0.66
CA ASP A 190 5.91 -2.69 1.49
C ASP A 190 4.94 -3.30 2.51
N ALA A 191 4.08 -4.25 2.08
CA ALA A 191 3.13 -4.91 2.96
C ALA A 191 3.82 -5.69 4.09
N LEU A 192 4.95 -6.33 3.80
CA LEU A 192 5.77 -7.04 4.79
C LEU A 192 6.35 -6.08 5.83
N LEU A 193 6.91 -4.95 5.38
CA LEU A 193 7.53 -3.96 6.27
C LEU A 193 6.49 -3.18 7.09
N THR A 194 5.32 -2.89 6.52
CA THR A 194 4.20 -2.29 7.26
C THR A 194 3.67 -3.23 8.33
N ALA A 195 3.60 -4.54 8.08
CA ALA A 195 3.23 -5.50 9.12
C ALA A 195 4.25 -5.56 10.26
N ALA A 196 5.55 -5.37 9.96
CA ALA A 196 6.60 -5.26 10.98
C ALA A 196 6.44 -3.99 11.83
N LEU A 197 5.91 -2.89 11.26
CA LEU A 197 5.65 -1.63 11.97
C LEU A 197 4.51 -1.74 12.98
N GLU A 198 3.41 -2.40 12.62
CA GLU A 198 2.20 -2.38 13.43
C GLU A 198 2.28 -3.24 14.71
N LYS A 199 3.41 -3.92 14.99
CA LYS A 199 3.60 -4.86 16.12
C LYS A 199 2.41 -5.80 16.34
N LYS A 200 1.63 -6.13 15.29
CA LYS A 200 0.44 -6.99 15.33
C LYS A 200 0.80 -8.47 15.45
N MET A 201 1.69 -8.81 16.38
CA MET A 201 1.99 -10.20 16.70
C MET A 201 1.02 -10.79 17.75
N GLY A 202 0.15 -9.96 18.34
CA GLY A 202 -0.83 -10.36 19.36
C GLY A 202 -2.31 -10.32 18.97
N THR A 203 -2.70 -9.64 17.89
CA THR A 203 -4.10 -9.60 17.45
C THR A 203 -4.23 -10.18 16.05
N ALA A 204 -4.89 -11.34 15.96
CA ALA A 204 -5.32 -11.96 14.71
C ALA A 204 -6.43 -11.16 14.00
N ARG A 205 -6.42 -9.82 14.07
CA ARG A 205 -7.28 -8.95 13.28
C ARG A 205 -6.54 -8.55 12.02
N VAL A 206 -7.15 -8.91 10.89
CA VAL A 206 -6.74 -8.54 9.54
C VAL A 206 -6.37 -7.04 9.51
N PRO A 207 -5.18 -6.64 9.04
CA PRO A 207 -4.97 -5.28 8.62
C PRO A 207 -5.88 -5.01 7.43
N THR A 208 -6.86 -4.13 7.60
CA THR A 208 -7.64 -3.54 6.52
C THR A 208 -6.75 -2.59 5.73
N SER A 209 -5.72 -3.12 5.05
CA SER A 209 -4.96 -2.32 4.09
C SER A 209 -5.76 -2.23 2.79
N SER A 210 -6.93 -1.62 2.87
CA SER A 210 -7.65 -1.01 1.76
C SER A 210 -7.62 0.51 1.98
N LEU A 211 -6.44 1.11 1.85
CA LEU A 211 -6.28 2.57 1.75
C LEU A 211 -6.53 3.04 0.31
N SER A 212 -7.53 2.46 -0.35
CA SER A 212 -8.07 2.94 -1.61
C SER A 212 -9.59 2.88 -1.54
N TRP A 213 -10.16 3.55 -0.54
CA TRP A 213 -11.49 4.12 -0.69
C TRP A 213 -11.31 5.36 -1.57
N LEU A 214 -11.31 5.15 -2.89
CA LEU A 214 -11.74 6.20 -3.78
C LEU A 214 -13.23 6.35 -3.51
N LEU A 215 -13.64 7.49 -2.97
CA LEU A 215 -15.02 7.96 -3.09
C LEU A 215 -15.24 8.25 -4.58
N ASP A 216 -15.44 7.20 -5.37
CA ASP A 216 -16.04 7.36 -6.68
C ASP A 216 -17.54 7.51 -6.41
N LEU A 217 -18.02 8.73 -6.57
CA LEU A 217 -19.44 9.03 -6.59
C LEU A 217 -20.03 8.39 -7.85
N GLY A 218 -20.43 7.12 -7.76
CA GLY A 218 -21.22 6.51 -8.83
C GLY A 218 -21.17 4.99 -8.92
N SER A 219 -22.04 4.32 -8.19
CA SER A 219 -22.60 3.03 -8.64
C SER A 219 -23.92 2.64 -7.95
N ASN A 220 -24.37 3.38 -6.94
CA ASN A 220 -25.59 3.06 -6.17
C ASN A 220 -26.69 4.12 -6.31
N GLN A 221 -26.82 4.77 -7.46
CA GLN A 221 -28.07 5.48 -7.78
C GLN A 221 -28.94 4.50 -8.57
N GLY A 222 -29.83 3.81 -7.85
CA GLY A 222 -30.96 3.12 -8.47
C GLY A 222 -31.90 4.16 -9.12
N PRO A 223 -32.83 3.71 -9.98
CA PRO A 223 -33.75 4.61 -10.65
C PRO A 223 -34.60 5.36 -9.62
N THR A 224 -34.62 6.68 -9.71
CA THR A 224 -35.63 7.52 -9.07
C THR A 224 -36.90 7.42 -9.90
N ASP A 225 -37.95 6.84 -9.32
CA ASP A 225 -39.34 7.03 -9.76
C ASP A 225 -39.80 8.48 -9.57
#